data_AF-A0A3C1L5U8-F1
#
_entry.id   AF-A0A3C1L5U8-F1
#
_cell.length_a   1.000
_cell.length_b   1.000
_cell.length_c   1.000
_cell.angle_alpha   90.00
_cell.angle_beta   90.00
_cell.angle_gamma   90.00
#
_symmetry.space_group_name_H-M   'P 1'
#
loop_
_entity.id
_entity.type
_entity.pdbx_description
1 polymer ?
#
loop_
_entity_poly.entity_id
_entity_poly.type
_entity_poly.pdbx_seq_one_letter_code
_entity_poly.pdbx_strand_id
1 'polypeptide(L)'
;MADNPEALPWLIRLDKFIDDQQHEGITELVVRSNNSQTALNEAVALELLTEAGLASQEATAVRFTFNDSSAKLRLVIENPNDEWVATQFDEESSDAVGQLYKAESTGDWSYRGDDPAEYEEVWDQEAGEDDLAPLTDFLQFVNDSTDEEFAAELATRLDVEAFARYLAVEDLMGNFDDIEGPGNNSYLYFDPDTGQATVVAWDHNLAFSGGVGA
;
A
#
# COMPACT_ATOMS: atom_id res chain seq x y z
N MET A 1 1.28 19.98 -20.69
CA MET A 1 1.41 20.14 -19.23
C MET A 1 0.06 20.56 -18.70
N ALA A 2 -0.39 20.00 -17.58
CA ALA A 2 -1.68 20.40 -17.01
C ALA A 2 -1.67 21.90 -16.69
N ASP A 3 -2.80 22.58 -16.91
CA ASP A 3 -2.94 24.01 -16.68
C ASP A 3 -2.88 24.40 -15.17
N ASN A 4 -2.76 23.42 -14.28
CA ASN A 4 -2.75 23.58 -12.81
C ASN A 4 -1.91 22.48 -12.12
N PRO A 5 -0.57 22.56 -12.16
CA PRO A 5 0.32 21.55 -11.56
C PRO A 5 0.12 21.40 -10.05
N GLU A 6 -0.24 22.47 -9.33
CA GLU A 6 -0.48 22.42 -7.89
C GLU A 6 -1.73 21.65 -7.46
N ALA A 7 -2.60 21.30 -8.43
CA ALA A 7 -3.77 20.46 -8.20
C ALA A 7 -3.49 18.97 -8.41
N LEU A 8 -2.46 18.60 -9.16
CA LEU A 8 -2.12 17.20 -9.46
C LEU A 8 -1.60 16.46 -8.22
N PRO A 9 -1.70 15.12 -8.17
CA PRO A 9 -0.88 14.32 -7.28
C PRO A 9 0.59 14.35 -7.72
N TRP A 10 1.51 14.20 -6.76
CA TRP A 10 2.95 14.14 -7.04
C TRP A 10 3.60 13.01 -6.27
N LEU A 11 4.45 12.23 -6.93
CA LEU A 11 5.50 11.45 -6.28
C LEU A 11 6.78 12.28 -6.34
N ILE A 12 7.33 12.64 -5.17
CA ILE A 12 8.58 13.38 -5.05
C ILE A 12 9.65 12.40 -4.61
N ARG A 13 10.65 12.20 -5.47
CA ARG A 13 11.83 11.39 -5.21
C ARG A 13 13.01 12.29 -4.87
N LEU A 14 13.46 12.27 -3.61
CA LEU A 14 14.52 13.14 -3.10
C LEU A 14 15.90 12.72 -3.63
N ASP A 15 16.11 11.42 -3.78
CA ASP A 15 17.35 10.79 -4.21
C ASP A 15 17.58 10.81 -5.74
N LYS A 16 16.58 11.20 -6.53
CA LYS A 16 16.59 11.04 -8.01
C LYS A 16 17.80 11.63 -8.71
N PHE A 17 18.36 12.72 -8.17
CA PHE A 17 19.51 13.43 -8.74
C PHE A 17 20.69 13.57 -7.78
N ILE A 18 20.50 13.23 -6.51
CA ILE A 18 21.53 13.26 -5.47
C ILE A 18 21.42 11.94 -4.75
N ASP A 19 22.35 11.04 -5.04
CA ASP A 19 22.42 9.72 -4.41
C ASP A 19 22.32 9.85 -2.87
N ASP A 20 21.51 8.97 -2.27
CA ASP A 20 21.26 8.88 -0.83
C ASP A 20 20.63 10.14 -0.19
N GLN A 21 20.06 11.07 -0.97
CA GLN A 21 19.34 12.21 -0.41
C GLN A 21 18.01 11.75 0.22
N GLN A 22 17.90 11.95 1.54
CA GLN A 22 16.72 11.62 2.33
C GLN A 22 16.33 12.75 3.29
N HIS A 23 15.10 12.68 3.80
CA HIS A 23 14.63 13.47 4.93
C HIS A 23 14.15 12.52 6.03
N GLU A 24 14.87 12.48 7.16
CA GLU A 24 14.52 11.63 8.31
C GLU A 24 14.35 10.13 7.98
N GLY A 25 15.07 9.63 6.96
CA GLY A 25 14.97 8.24 6.49
C GLY A 25 14.09 8.07 5.26
N ILE A 26 13.31 9.08 4.89
CA ILE A 26 12.37 9.01 3.77
C ILE A 26 13.04 9.54 2.49
N THR A 27 12.97 8.75 1.42
CA THR A 27 13.48 9.05 0.07
C THR A 27 12.35 9.48 -0.88
N GLU A 28 11.13 8.97 -0.66
CA GLU A 28 9.97 9.20 -1.51
C GLU A 28 8.74 9.70 -0.73
N LEU A 29 8.07 10.73 -1.27
CA LEU A 29 6.90 11.35 -0.65
C LEU A 29 5.77 11.50 -1.67
N VAL A 30 4.54 11.15 -1.27
CA VAL A 30 3.35 11.34 -2.11
C VAL A 30 2.57 12.57 -1.65
N VAL A 31 2.46 13.58 -2.52
CA VAL A 31 1.55 14.72 -2.33
C VAL A 31 0.18 14.36 -2.89
N ARG A 32 -0.74 13.94 -2.01
CA ARG A 32 -2.06 13.41 -2.39
C ARG A 32 -2.93 14.47 -3.00
N SER A 33 -3.68 14.15 -4.07
CA SER A 33 -4.76 15.00 -4.55
C SER A 33 -5.91 14.94 -3.54
N ASN A 34 -6.12 16.03 -2.79
CA ASN A 34 -7.18 16.06 -1.80
C ASN A 34 -8.56 15.94 -2.50
N ASN A 35 -9.31 14.89 -2.20
CA ASN A 35 -10.71 14.74 -2.62
C ASN A 35 -11.70 15.40 -1.62
N SER A 36 -11.21 15.77 -0.42
CA SER A 36 -11.91 16.59 0.57
C SER A 36 -11.18 17.93 0.78
N GLN A 37 -11.75 18.86 1.56
CA GLN A 37 -11.11 20.17 1.77
C GLN A 37 -9.76 20.06 2.50
N THR A 38 -9.58 19.05 3.34
CA THR A 38 -8.43 18.92 4.23
C THR A 38 -7.66 17.61 4.05
N ALA A 39 -8.24 16.59 3.41
CA ALA A 39 -7.76 15.20 3.43
C ALA A 39 -7.61 14.63 4.86
N LEU A 40 -8.32 15.20 5.85
CA LEU A 40 -8.29 14.73 7.24
C LEU A 40 -8.84 13.31 7.37
N ASN A 41 -9.80 12.94 6.51
CA ASN A 41 -10.38 11.60 6.51
C ASN A 41 -9.32 10.52 6.26
N GLU A 42 -8.40 10.75 5.33
CA GLU A 42 -7.31 9.83 5.04
C GLU A 42 -6.27 9.83 6.15
N ALA A 43 -5.87 11.01 6.64
CA ALA A 43 -4.92 11.10 7.76
C ALA A 43 -5.40 10.35 9.01
N VAL A 44 -6.70 10.46 9.33
CA VAL A 44 -7.31 9.72 10.45
C VAL A 44 -7.41 8.23 10.16
N ALA A 45 -7.67 7.82 8.92
CA ALA A 45 -7.73 6.41 8.55
C ALA A 45 -6.36 5.73 8.71
N LEU A 46 -5.29 6.37 8.23
CA LEU A 46 -3.91 5.88 8.39
C LEU A 46 -3.52 5.76 9.87
N GLU A 47 -3.85 6.74 10.70
CA GLU A 47 -3.59 6.67 12.15
C GLU A 47 -4.39 5.55 12.84
N LEU A 48 -5.63 5.28 12.40
CA LEU A 48 -6.43 4.17 12.93
C LEU A 48 -5.90 2.79 12.55
N LEU A 49 -5.33 2.63 11.35
CA LEU A 49 -4.64 1.40 10.97
C LEU A 49 -3.44 1.15 11.89
N THR A 50 -2.60 2.18 12.11
CA THR A 50 -1.46 2.11 13.04
C THR A 50 -1.92 1.77 14.46
N GLU A 51 -2.98 2.39 14.97
CA GLU A 51 -3.49 2.10 16.32
C GLU A 51 -4.16 0.73 16.44
N ALA A 52 -4.61 0.15 15.32
CA ALA A 52 -5.01 -1.24 15.27
C ALA A 52 -3.79 -2.19 15.28
N GLY A 53 -2.56 -1.70 15.12
CA GLY A 53 -1.37 -2.52 15.00
C GLY A 53 -1.21 -3.12 13.60
N LEU A 54 -1.70 -2.44 12.57
CA LEU A 54 -1.47 -2.75 11.17
C LEU A 54 -0.36 -1.83 10.63
N ALA A 55 0.45 -2.32 9.71
CA ALA A 55 1.40 -1.48 8.98
C ALA A 55 0.64 -0.40 8.21
N SER A 56 1.11 0.85 8.29
CA SER A 56 0.48 2.00 7.64
C SER A 56 1.50 3.07 7.29
N GLN A 57 1.06 4.09 6.54
CA GLN A 57 1.90 5.19 6.11
C GLN A 57 1.76 6.39 7.06
N GLU A 58 2.87 7.01 7.43
CA GLU A 58 2.80 8.29 8.14
C GLU A 58 2.27 9.40 7.23
N ALA A 59 1.51 10.31 7.81
CA ALA A 59 0.83 11.37 7.08
C ALA A 59 1.00 12.73 7.76
N THR A 60 1.22 13.78 6.96
CA THR A 60 1.34 15.14 7.48
C THR A 60 0.67 16.17 6.57
N ALA A 61 0.00 17.14 7.20
CA ALA A 61 -0.65 18.24 6.50
C ALA A 61 0.38 19.33 6.14
N VAL A 62 0.48 19.66 4.86
CA VAL A 62 1.47 20.63 4.35
C VAL A 62 0.81 21.84 3.69
N ARG A 63 1.54 22.96 3.72
CA ARG A 63 1.28 24.13 2.87
C ARG A 63 2.06 23.97 1.56
N PHE A 64 1.41 23.46 0.52
CA PHE A 64 2.02 23.17 -0.77
C PHE A 64 1.92 24.35 -1.74
N THR A 65 3.01 24.64 -2.46
CA THR A 65 3.08 25.66 -3.53
C THR A 65 3.88 25.11 -4.69
N PHE A 66 3.49 25.47 -5.92
CA PHE A 66 4.24 25.16 -7.13
C PHE A 66 4.62 26.46 -7.84
N ASN A 67 5.91 26.77 -7.95
CA ASN A 67 6.41 28.09 -8.38
C ASN A 67 5.70 29.22 -7.61
N ASP A 68 5.09 30.17 -8.33
CA ASP A 68 4.41 31.33 -7.76
C ASP A 68 2.90 31.10 -7.51
N SER A 69 2.44 29.83 -7.49
CA SER A 69 1.03 29.52 -7.26
C SER A 69 0.58 29.85 -5.83
N SER A 70 -0.71 30.09 -5.65
CA SER A 70 -1.28 30.28 -4.32
C SER A 70 -1.15 28.97 -3.52
N ALA A 71 -0.71 29.08 -2.28
CA ALA A 71 -0.56 27.91 -1.41
C ALA A 71 -1.87 27.13 -1.24
N LYS A 72 -1.77 25.80 -1.24
CA LYS A 72 -2.84 24.85 -0.99
C LYS A 72 -2.53 24.04 0.27
N LEU A 73 -3.55 23.72 1.05
CA LEU A 73 -3.45 22.66 2.05
C LEU A 73 -3.45 21.32 1.31
N ARG A 74 -2.48 20.46 1.58
CA ARG A 74 -2.35 19.11 1.01
C ARG A 74 -1.97 18.11 2.09
N LEU A 75 -2.32 16.85 1.89
CA LEU A 75 -1.75 15.75 2.65
C LEU A 75 -0.50 15.25 1.92
N VAL A 76 0.56 15.02 2.69
CA VAL A 76 1.74 14.27 2.25
C VAL A 76 1.77 12.98 3.05
N ILE A 77 1.97 11.87 2.35
CA ILE A 77 2.13 10.54 2.96
C ILE A 77 3.44 9.91 2.50
N GLU A 78 3.94 8.95 3.27
CA GLU A 78 5.02 8.07 2.85
C GLU A 78 4.62 7.27 1.59
N ASN A 79 5.58 6.99 0.72
CA ASN A 79 5.42 6.02 -0.35
C ASN A 79 5.99 4.66 0.12
N PRO A 80 5.19 3.58 0.20
CA PRO A 80 5.71 2.26 0.48
C PRO A 80 6.76 1.84 -0.56
N ASN A 81 7.98 1.58 -0.09
CA ASN A 81 9.15 1.18 -0.86
C ASN A 81 10.12 0.41 0.07
N ASP A 82 11.35 0.14 -0.37
CA ASP A 82 12.36 -0.57 0.43
C ASP A 82 12.59 0.04 1.83
N GLU A 83 12.76 1.36 1.94
CA GLU A 83 13.02 2.00 3.24
C GLU A 83 11.81 1.95 4.17
N TRP A 84 10.60 2.08 3.61
CA TRP A 84 9.35 1.95 4.37
C TRP A 84 9.18 0.52 4.88
N VAL A 85 9.43 -0.50 4.04
CA VAL A 85 9.36 -1.91 4.43
C VAL A 85 10.33 -2.20 5.58
N ALA A 86 11.58 -1.78 5.44
CA ALA A 86 12.60 -1.99 6.47
C ALA A 86 12.21 -1.38 7.83
N THR A 87 11.52 -0.23 7.81
CA THR A 87 11.06 0.45 9.02
C THR A 87 9.82 -0.21 9.62
N GLN A 88 8.82 -0.55 8.81
CA GLN A 88 7.53 -1.05 9.30
C GLN A 88 7.57 -2.51 9.74
N PHE A 89 8.41 -3.33 9.12
CA PHE A 89 8.52 -4.76 9.39
C PHE A 89 9.80 -5.14 10.17
N ASP A 90 10.55 -4.14 10.64
CA ASP A 90 11.78 -4.32 11.44
C ASP A 90 12.80 -5.24 10.77
N GLU A 91 13.02 -5.06 9.46
CA GLU A 91 13.92 -5.91 8.68
C GLU A 91 15.40 -5.73 9.06
N GLU A 92 15.75 -4.73 9.90
CA GLU A 92 17.08 -4.68 10.52
C GLU A 92 17.40 -5.96 11.32
N SER A 93 16.38 -6.74 11.67
CA SER A 93 16.50 -8.04 12.33
C SER A 93 16.62 -9.25 11.40
N SER A 94 16.42 -9.09 10.09
CA SER A 94 16.49 -10.15 9.07
C SER A 94 17.79 -10.11 8.26
N ASP A 95 18.21 -11.28 7.76
CA ASP A 95 19.35 -11.41 6.83
C ASP A 95 18.91 -11.22 5.35
N ALA A 96 17.60 -11.10 5.09
CA ALA A 96 17.00 -10.96 3.78
C ALA A 96 15.98 -9.80 3.77
N VAL A 97 15.70 -9.26 2.57
CA VAL A 97 14.77 -8.14 2.37
C VAL A 97 13.43 -8.72 1.92
N GLY A 98 12.35 -8.29 2.54
CA GLY A 98 11.00 -8.70 2.18
C GLY A 98 10.53 -8.07 0.87
N GLN A 99 9.52 -8.69 0.27
CA GLN A 99 9.00 -8.27 -1.03
C GLN A 99 7.70 -7.51 -0.85
N LEU A 100 7.52 -6.40 -1.55
CA LEU A 100 6.27 -5.63 -1.52
C LEU A 100 5.70 -5.50 -2.94
N TYR A 101 4.47 -5.94 -3.12
CA TYR A 101 3.75 -5.84 -4.38
C TYR A 101 2.49 -5.01 -4.21
N LYS A 102 2.33 -3.97 -5.02
CA LYS A 102 1.15 -3.12 -5.06
C LYS A 102 0.15 -3.66 -6.06
N ALA A 103 -1.12 -3.76 -5.66
CA ALA A 103 -2.17 -4.14 -6.58
C ALA A 103 -2.58 -2.92 -7.42
N GLU A 104 -2.67 -3.11 -8.73
CA GLU A 104 -3.20 -2.06 -9.62
C GLU A 104 -4.73 -2.11 -9.67
N SER A 105 -5.35 -0.95 -9.90
CA SER A 105 -6.82 -0.83 -9.98
C SER A 105 -7.46 -1.63 -11.12
N THR A 106 -6.67 -1.99 -12.14
CA THR A 106 -7.07 -2.90 -13.23
C THR A 106 -6.82 -4.37 -12.91
N GLY A 107 -6.14 -4.63 -11.80
CA GLY A 107 -5.79 -5.96 -11.34
C GLY A 107 -6.92 -6.68 -10.64
N ASP A 108 -6.61 -7.92 -10.31
CA ASP A 108 -7.44 -8.80 -9.51
C ASP A 108 -6.55 -9.87 -8.87
N TRP A 109 -7.18 -10.70 -8.04
CA TRP A 109 -6.54 -11.77 -7.29
C TRP A 109 -6.42 -13.08 -8.07
N SER A 110 -6.48 -13.05 -9.41
CA SER A 110 -6.37 -14.26 -10.26
C SER A 110 -4.94 -14.75 -10.38
N TYR A 111 -4.77 -16.07 -10.34
CA TYR A 111 -3.56 -16.72 -10.81
C TYR A 111 -3.53 -16.76 -12.34
N ARG A 112 -2.42 -16.33 -12.95
CA ARG A 112 -2.24 -16.19 -14.41
C ARG A 112 -1.22 -17.17 -14.99
N GLY A 113 -0.68 -18.07 -14.18
CA GLY A 113 0.40 -18.98 -14.54
C GLY A 113 1.77 -18.48 -14.05
N ASP A 114 2.83 -19.17 -14.46
CA ASP A 114 4.20 -18.94 -13.98
C ASP A 114 4.96 -17.83 -14.72
N ASP A 115 4.37 -17.20 -15.75
CA ASP A 115 5.03 -16.15 -16.54
C ASP A 115 4.88 -14.79 -15.84
N PRO A 116 5.96 -14.18 -15.31
CA PRO A 116 5.89 -12.91 -14.59
C PRO A 116 5.33 -11.77 -15.44
N ALA A 117 5.51 -11.81 -16.76
CA ALA A 117 5.01 -10.79 -17.68
C ALA A 117 3.47 -10.68 -17.69
N GLU A 118 2.76 -11.74 -17.28
CA GLU A 118 1.30 -11.73 -17.19
C GLU A 118 0.78 -10.90 -15.99
N TYR A 119 1.68 -10.49 -15.08
CA TYR A 119 1.33 -9.73 -13.87
C TYR A 119 1.74 -8.24 -13.96
N GLU A 120 2.60 -7.84 -14.90
CA GLU A 120 3.15 -6.48 -15.00
C GLU A 120 2.09 -5.37 -15.21
N GLU A 121 0.88 -5.68 -15.70
CA GLU A 121 -0.21 -4.70 -15.87
C GLU A 121 -1.19 -4.64 -14.67
N VAL A 122 -1.02 -5.53 -13.69
CA VAL A 122 -2.00 -5.74 -12.61
C VAL A 122 -1.36 -5.72 -11.22
N TRP A 123 -0.04 -5.85 -11.14
CA TRP A 123 0.76 -5.77 -9.94
C TRP A 123 2.08 -5.04 -10.25
N ASP A 124 2.42 -4.08 -9.40
CA ASP A 124 3.73 -3.41 -9.42
C ASP A 124 4.57 -3.92 -8.24
N GLN A 125 5.83 -4.27 -8.48
CA GLN A 125 6.77 -4.57 -7.39
C GLN A 125 7.43 -3.28 -6.91
N GLU A 126 7.29 -2.97 -5.62
CA GLU A 126 7.67 -1.67 -5.03
C GLU A 126 8.83 -1.80 -4.03
N ALA A 127 9.12 -3.00 -3.55
CA ALA A 127 10.29 -3.28 -2.70
C ALA A 127 10.83 -4.71 -2.91
N GLY A 128 12.10 -4.87 -2.59
CA GLY A 128 12.86 -6.12 -2.59
C GLY A 128 13.49 -6.49 -3.94
N GLU A 129 13.96 -7.73 -4.05
CA GLU A 129 14.65 -8.22 -5.27
C GLU A 129 13.65 -8.46 -6.41
N ASP A 130 13.99 -8.10 -7.65
CA ASP A 130 13.17 -8.33 -8.86
C ASP A 130 12.85 -9.83 -9.06
N ASP A 131 11.75 -10.26 -8.44
CA ASP A 131 11.27 -11.63 -8.33
C ASP A 131 9.78 -11.61 -7.98
N LEU A 132 8.95 -12.14 -8.86
CA LEU A 132 7.50 -12.23 -8.67
C LEU A 132 7.06 -13.58 -8.08
N ALA A 133 7.98 -14.52 -7.85
CA ALA A 133 7.63 -15.86 -7.40
C ALA A 133 6.78 -15.89 -6.10
N PRO A 134 7.08 -15.09 -5.05
CA PRO A 134 6.24 -15.05 -3.84
C PRO A 134 4.78 -14.66 -4.14
N LEU A 135 4.58 -13.65 -4.99
CA LEU A 135 3.26 -13.22 -5.42
C LEU A 135 2.55 -14.33 -6.22
N THR A 136 3.21 -14.90 -7.23
CA THR A 136 2.59 -15.91 -8.09
C THR A 136 2.26 -17.19 -7.32
N ASP A 137 3.14 -17.60 -6.40
CA ASP A 137 2.93 -18.77 -5.53
C ASP A 137 1.73 -18.55 -4.59
N PHE A 138 1.59 -17.34 -4.04
CA PHE A 138 0.45 -16.99 -3.20
C PHE A 138 -0.86 -16.96 -4.00
N LEU A 139 -0.86 -16.33 -5.18
CA LEU A 139 -2.04 -16.29 -6.05
C LEU A 139 -2.43 -17.71 -6.51
N GLN A 140 -1.46 -18.56 -6.86
CA GLN A 140 -1.73 -19.96 -7.17
C GLN A 140 -2.37 -20.67 -5.97
N PHE A 141 -1.81 -20.50 -4.77
CA PHE A 141 -2.38 -21.08 -3.56
C PHE A 141 -3.84 -20.65 -3.36
N VAL A 142 -4.17 -19.37 -3.50
CA VAL A 142 -5.53 -18.85 -3.35
C VAL A 142 -6.49 -19.41 -4.41
N ASN A 143 -6.04 -19.58 -5.65
CA ASN A 143 -6.91 -19.95 -6.77
C ASN A 143 -7.06 -21.46 -7.00
N ASP A 144 -6.00 -22.23 -6.75
CA ASP A 144 -5.92 -23.63 -7.17
C ASP A 144 -6.00 -24.63 -6.00
N SER A 145 -5.86 -24.18 -4.74
CA SER A 145 -5.99 -25.07 -3.58
C SER A 145 -7.40 -25.64 -3.44
N THR A 146 -7.50 -26.89 -3.00
CA THR A 146 -8.79 -27.41 -2.50
C THR A 146 -9.21 -26.69 -1.22
N ASP A 147 -10.49 -26.72 -0.88
CA ASP A 147 -11.00 -26.15 0.39
C ASP A 147 -10.24 -26.72 1.61
N GLU A 148 -9.91 -28.02 1.58
CA GLU A 148 -9.15 -28.66 2.64
C GLU A 148 -7.69 -28.18 2.73
N GLU A 149 -7.00 -28.03 1.59
CA GLU A 149 -5.63 -27.51 1.53
C GLU A 149 -5.58 -26.04 1.94
N PHE A 150 -6.49 -25.23 1.39
CA PHE A 150 -6.62 -23.82 1.73
C PHE A 150 -6.83 -23.62 3.23
N ALA A 151 -7.80 -24.33 3.83
CA ALA A 151 -8.06 -24.22 5.27
C ALA A 151 -6.88 -24.70 6.13
N ALA A 152 -6.08 -25.67 5.66
CA ALA A 152 -4.94 -26.19 6.39
C ALA A 152 -3.69 -25.29 6.31
N GLU A 153 -3.49 -24.62 5.17
CA GLU A 153 -2.25 -23.87 4.88
C GLU A 153 -2.43 -22.34 4.99
N LEU A 154 -3.66 -21.81 5.01
CA LEU A 154 -3.90 -20.36 5.00
C LEU A 154 -3.10 -19.62 6.08
N ALA A 155 -3.10 -20.12 7.31
CA ALA A 155 -2.39 -19.50 8.43
C ALA A 155 -0.86 -19.58 8.33
N THR A 156 -0.32 -20.39 7.42
CA THR A 156 1.13 -20.40 7.10
C THR A 156 1.49 -19.54 5.91
N ARG A 157 0.50 -19.18 5.07
CA ARG A 157 0.69 -18.40 3.84
C ARG A 157 0.31 -16.94 4.02
N LEU A 158 -0.59 -16.62 4.94
CA LEU A 158 -1.11 -15.28 5.24
C LEU A 158 -1.12 -15.06 6.75
N ASP A 159 -0.78 -13.86 7.21
CA ASP A 159 -1.11 -13.42 8.56
C ASP A 159 -2.62 -13.18 8.66
N VAL A 160 -3.34 -14.25 9.02
CA VAL A 160 -4.80 -14.25 9.14
C VAL A 160 -5.29 -13.30 10.23
N GLU A 161 -4.50 -13.07 11.28
CA GLU A 161 -4.90 -12.17 12.36
C GLU A 161 -4.82 -10.71 11.90
N ALA A 162 -3.70 -10.32 11.26
CA ALA A 162 -3.56 -9.01 10.65
C ALA A 162 -4.64 -8.78 9.57
N PHE A 163 -4.89 -9.77 8.70
CA PHE A 163 -5.90 -9.64 7.66
C PHE A 163 -7.33 -9.48 8.22
N ALA A 164 -7.71 -10.27 9.23
CA ALA A 164 -9.02 -10.12 9.86
C ALA A 164 -9.18 -8.76 10.55
N ARG A 165 -8.09 -8.23 11.13
CA ARG A 165 -8.09 -6.89 11.73
C ARG A 165 -8.19 -5.79 10.69
N TYR A 166 -7.46 -5.91 9.58
CA TYR A 166 -7.56 -5.03 8.43
C TYR A 166 -9.02 -4.92 7.95
N LEU A 167 -9.68 -6.06 7.68
CA LEU A 167 -11.08 -6.07 7.23
C LEU A 167 -12.03 -5.39 8.23
N ALA A 168 -11.82 -5.62 9.53
CA ALA A 168 -12.64 -4.99 10.57
C ALA A 168 -12.43 -3.46 10.65
N VAL A 169 -11.21 -2.98 10.38
CA VAL A 169 -10.90 -1.54 10.37
C VAL A 169 -11.46 -0.90 9.10
N GLU A 170 -11.31 -1.50 7.91
CA GLU A 170 -11.91 -0.99 6.68
C GLU A 170 -13.44 -0.86 6.78
N ASP A 171 -14.12 -1.89 7.32
CA ASP A 171 -15.57 -1.87 7.58
C ASP A 171 -15.95 -0.76 8.57
N LEU A 172 -15.19 -0.61 9.67
CA LEU A 172 -15.41 0.45 10.65
C LEU A 172 -15.29 1.86 10.05
N MET A 173 -14.33 2.04 9.13
CA MET A 173 -14.12 3.31 8.42
C MET A 173 -15.14 3.54 7.30
N GLY A 174 -15.87 2.50 6.89
CA GLY A 174 -16.75 2.51 5.74
C GLY A 174 -15.98 2.79 4.44
N ASN A 175 -14.78 2.22 4.31
CA ASN A 175 -13.97 2.38 3.11
C ASN A 175 -14.40 1.38 2.05
N PHE A 176 -15.16 1.84 1.06
CA PHE A 176 -15.68 0.95 -0.01
C PHE A 176 -14.66 0.68 -1.12
N ASP A 177 -13.53 1.38 -1.10
CA ASP A 177 -12.50 1.33 -2.14
C ASP A 177 -11.24 0.61 -1.64
N ASP A 178 -11.41 -0.35 -0.72
CA ASP A 178 -10.33 -1.14 -0.14
C ASP A 178 -9.88 -2.28 -1.09
N ILE A 179 -9.25 -3.32 -0.54
CA ILE A 179 -8.83 -4.53 -1.27
C ILE A 179 -9.93 -5.22 -2.11
N GLU A 180 -11.20 -5.12 -1.70
CA GLU A 180 -12.34 -5.68 -2.45
C GLU A 180 -13.05 -4.61 -3.30
N GLY A 181 -12.64 -3.36 -3.14
CA GLY A 181 -13.19 -2.20 -3.82
C GLY A 181 -12.67 -1.98 -5.25
N PRO A 182 -13.29 -1.06 -6.00
CA PRO A 182 -12.90 -0.75 -7.39
C PRO A 182 -11.44 -0.35 -7.59
N GLY A 183 -10.82 0.26 -6.58
CA GLY A 183 -9.41 0.67 -6.61
C GLY A 183 -8.42 -0.45 -6.32
N ASN A 184 -8.88 -1.55 -5.70
CA ASN A 184 -8.01 -2.63 -5.21
C ASN A 184 -6.87 -2.09 -4.33
N ASN A 185 -7.16 -1.10 -3.49
CA ASN A 185 -6.13 -0.26 -2.86
C ASN A 185 -5.39 -1.01 -1.73
N SER A 186 -4.43 -1.85 -2.12
CA SER A 186 -3.66 -2.70 -1.21
C SER A 186 -2.27 -3.02 -1.76
N TYR A 187 -1.39 -3.40 -0.85
CA TYR A 187 -0.16 -4.11 -1.15
C TYR A 187 -0.17 -5.49 -0.48
N LEU A 188 0.67 -6.39 -0.97
CA LEU A 188 1.09 -7.61 -0.29
C LEU A 188 2.56 -7.49 0.07
N TYR A 189 2.84 -7.51 1.37
CA TYR A 189 4.19 -7.72 1.89
C TYR A 189 4.43 -9.22 2.10
N PHE A 190 5.60 -9.73 1.73
CA PHE A 190 6.03 -11.09 2.02
C PHE A 190 7.25 -11.05 2.93
N ASP A 191 7.07 -11.62 4.12
CA ASP A 191 8.14 -11.78 5.10
C ASP A 191 9.22 -12.73 4.54
N PRO A 192 10.50 -12.31 4.50
CA PRO A 192 11.53 -13.07 3.80
C PRO A 192 11.98 -14.32 4.56
N ASP A 193 11.73 -14.42 5.86
CA ASP A 193 12.14 -15.54 6.71
C ASP A 193 11.08 -16.66 6.73
N THR A 194 9.81 -16.27 6.69
CA THR A 194 8.66 -17.18 6.81
C THR A 194 7.95 -17.43 5.49
N GLY A 195 8.07 -16.51 4.52
CA GLY A 195 7.28 -16.48 3.29
C GLY A 195 5.80 -16.13 3.52
N GLN A 196 5.43 -15.70 4.73
CA GLN A 196 4.06 -15.35 5.06
C GLN A 196 3.70 -13.98 4.48
N ALA A 197 2.55 -13.90 3.81
CA ALA A 197 2.02 -12.65 3.28
C ALA A 197 1.31 -11.83 4.37
N THR A 198 1.38 -10.51 4.26
CA THR A 198 0.59 -9.54 5.04
C THR A 198 -0.03 -8.52 4.08
N VAL A 199 -1.34 -8.30 4.20
CA VAL A 199 -2.03 -7.23 3.46
C VAL A 199 -1.70 -5.89 4.11
N VAL A 200 -1.24 -4.94 3.29
CA VAL A 200 -0.99 -3.56 3.70
C VAL A 200 -1.98 -2.66 2.97
N ALA A 201 -2.64 -1.80 3.73
CA ALA A 201 -3.68 -0.93 3.20
C ALA A 201 -3.09 0.23 2.37
N TRP A 202 -3.84 0.70 1.37
CA TRP A 202 -3.48 1.86 0.56
C TRP A 202 -4.71 2.75 0.32
N ASP A 203 -4.47 4.01 0.00
CA ASP A 203 -5.45 4.98 -0.53
C ASP A 203 -6.79 5.13 0.23
N HIS A 204 -6.75 5.52 1.51
CA HIS A 204 -7.96 5.78 2.31
C HIS A 204 -8.61 7.14 2.04
N ASN A 205 -8.41 7.71 0.86
CA ASN A 205 -9.00 9.01 0.54
C ASN A 205 -10.54 8.95 0.55
N LEU A 206 -11.15 7.78 0.38
CA LEU A 206 -12.59 7.56 0.38
C LEU A 206 -13.13 7.02 1.72
N ALA A 207 -12.28 6.78 2.71
CA ALA A 207 -12.69 6.44 4.07
C ALA A 207 -13.52 7.57 4.70
N PHE A 208 -14.48 7.21 5.57
CA PHE A 208 -15.41 8.13 6.24
C PHE A 208 -16.24 9.04 5.31
N SER A 209 -16.25 8.79 4.01
CA SER A 209 -16.93 9.64 3.01
C SER A 209 -18.46 9.47 3.01
N GLY A 210 -19.00 8.54 3.81
CA GLY A 210 -20.42 8.27 3.92
C GLY A 210 -20.98 7.38 2.79
N GLY A 211 -20.13 6.56 2.17
CA GLY A 211 -20.53 5.51 1.23
C GLY A 211 -21.46 4.46 1.86
N VAL A 212 -22.43 4.00 1.08
CA VAL A 212 -23.63 3.26 1.52
C VAL A 212 -23.29 1.89 2.13
N GLY A 213 -23.45 1.75 3.44
CA GLY A 213 -23.23 0.50 4.18
C GLY A 213 -23.82 0.52 5.59
N ALA A 214 -25.13 0.77 5.70
CA ALA A 214 -25.97 0.44 6.86
C ALA A 214 -27.25 -0.24 6.36
#